data_AF-A0A261AHL9-F1
#
_entry.id   AF-A0A261AHL9-F1
#
_cell.length_a   1.000
_cell.length_b   1.000
_cell.length_c   1.000
_cell.angle_alpha   90.00
_cell.angle_beta   90.00
_cell.angle_gamma   90.00
#
_symmetry.space_group_name_H-M   'P 1'
#
loop_
_entity.id
_entity.type
_entity.pdbx_description
1 polymer ?
#
loop_
_entity_poly.entity_id
_entity_poly.type
_entity_poly.pdbx_seq_one_letter_code
_entity_poly.pdbx_strand_id
1 'polypeptide(L)'
;MTVSLDIMYSDVIATIDDGINVKVTLTDETDVSNKVKEYLEEKYVKRSDVELERISILLLSYTNPPQLPSSLPCKSWNIRCESHTPYVINLLNSIPLNCDLLGIEVEDFGFYGLLKDMEQVKTAKKLQLKRTNLEEWISESNLENSSRKT
;
A
#
# COMPACT_ATOMS: atom_id res chain seq x y z
N MET A 1 12.48 18.98 3.47
CA MET A 1 12.92 18.05 2.40
C MET A 1 11.70 17.25 1.98
N THR A 2 11.50 16.99 0.69
CA THR A 2 10.32 16.25 0.21
C THR A 2 10.72 14.84 -0.18
N VAL A 3 9.98 13.83 0.27
CA VAL A 3 10.27 12.41 -0.01
C VAL A 3 9.01 11.67 -0.45
N SER A 4 9.24 10.54 -1.13
CA SER A 4 8.21 9.56 -1.45
C SER A 4 8.55 8.25 -0.76
N LEU A 5 7.58 7.61 -0.12
CA LEU A 5 7.77 6.33 0.55
C LEU A 5 7.27 5.20 -0.32
N ASP A 6 8.13 4.22 -0.57
CA ASP A 6 7.76 2.94 -1.15
C ASP A 6 7.88 1.86 -0.06
N ILE A 7 6.73 1.33 0.34
CA ILE A 7 6.58 0.35 1.42
C ILE A 7 6.17 -0.98 0.81
N MET A 8 6.98 -2.01 1.01
CA MET A 8 6.62 -3.38 0.66
C MET A 8 6.45 -4.18 1.93
N TYR A 9 5.33 -4.88 2.06
CA TYR A 9 4.88 -5.32 3.38
C TYR A 9 4.27 -6.72 3.26
N SER A 10 4.74 -7.59 4.15
CA SER A 10 4.33 -8.97 4.37
C SER A 10 4.11 -9.19 5.87
N ASP A 11 3.55 -10.33 6.27
CA ASP A 11 3.27 -10.65 7.69
C ASP A 11 4.44 -10.39 8.65
N VAL A 12 5.63 -10.87 8.31
CA VAL A 12 6.79 -10.88 9.23
C VAL A 12 7.92 -9.94 8.81
N ILE A 13 7.83 -9.35 7.61
CA ILE A 13 8.86 -8.47 7.05
C ILE A 13 8.21 -7.29 6.34
N ALA A 14 8.76 -6.09 6.57
CA ALA A 14 8.45 -4.91 5.78
C ALA A 14 9.73 -4.21 5.35
N THR A 15 9.74 -3.66 4.15
CA THR A 15 10.81 -2.78 3.68
C THR A 15 10.27 -1.41 3.35
N ILE A 16 10.97 -0.36 3.77
CA ILE A 16 10.58 1.03 3.59
C ILE A 16 11.74 1.76 2.93
N ASP A 17 11.48 2.34 1.76
CA ASP A 17 12.43 3.14 0.99
C ASP A 17 11.87 4.56 0.83
N ASP A 18 12.67 5.58 1.14
CA ASP A 18 12.30 6.99 0.98
C ASP A 18 12.96 7.66 -0.23
N GLY A 19 13.75 6.90 -1.00
CA GLY A 19 14.48 7.34 -2.19
C GLY A 19 15.67 8.26 -1.93
N ILE A 20 15.96 8.62 -0.68
CA ILE A 20 17.05 9.53 -0.29
C ILE A 20 18.06 8.83 0.63
N ASN A 21 17.55 8.12 1.63
CA ASN A 21 18.33 7.40 2.62
C ASN A 21 18.41 5.92 2.30
N VAL A 22 19.10 5.18 3.17
CA VAL A 22 19.18 3.72 3.07
C VAL A 22 17.82 3.11 3.33
N LYS A 23 17.37 2.27 2.39
CA LYS A 23 16.21 1.39 2.55
C LYS A 23 16.26 0.63 3.87
N VAL A 24 15.21 0.76 4.67
CA VAL A 24 15.09 0.09 5.97
C VAL A 24 14.33 -1.22 5.80
N THR A 25 14.78 -2.27 6.50
CA THR A 25 14.06 -3.54 6.60
C THR A 25 13.71 -3.78 8.06
N LEU A 26 12.42 -3.98 8.33
CA LEU A 26 11.87 -4.31 9.63
C LEU A 26 11.43 -5.77 9.62
N THR A 27 11.65 -6.46 10.73
CA THR A 27 11.30 -7.88 10.88
C THR A 27 10.66 -8.11 12.24
N ASP A 28 9.69 -9.02 12.28
CA ASP A 28 9.07 -9.55 13.50
C ASP A 28 8.73 -11.02 13.28
N GLU A 29 8.86 -11.87 14.30
CA GLU A 29 8.58 -13.30 14.16
C GLU A 29 7.08 -13.61 13.97
N THR A 30 6.21 -12.67 14.37
CA THR A 30 4.76 -12.88 14.40
C THR A 30 4.00 -11.89 13.54
N ASP A 31 4.26 -10.60 13.73
CA ASP A 31 3.58 -9.52 13.01
C ASP A 31 4.45 -8.27 12.99
N VAL A 32 4.88 -7.87 11.80
CA VAL A 32 5.71 -6.67 11.62
C VAL A 32 4.90 -5.38 11.77
N SER A 33 3.58 -5.45 11.92
CA SER A 33 2.72 -4.29 11.71
C SER A 33 2.92 -3.14 12.70
N ASN A 34 3.07 -3.47 13.98
CA ASN A 34 3.35 -2.49 15.02
C ASN A 34 4.71 -1.82 14.79
N LYS A 35 5.74 -2.57 14.37
CA LYS A 35 7.07 -2.03 14.09
C LYS A 35 7.04 -1.04 12.92
N VAL A 36 6.27 -1.33 11.87
CA VAL A 36 6.10 -0.39 10.75
C VAL A 36 5.42 0.89 11.24
N LYS A 37 4.33 0.77 12.00
CA LYS A 37 3.62 1.92 12.56
C LYS A 37 4.53 2.79 13.43
N GLU A 38 5.24 2.20 14.37
CA GLU A 38 6.19 2.90 15.26
C GLU A 38 7.30 3.61 14.46
N TYR A 39 7.87 2.93 13.47
CA TYR A 39 8.89 3.52 12.61
C TYR A 39 8.37 4.76 11.86
N LEU A 40 7.19 4.65 11.22
CA LEU A 40 6.59 5.74 10.46
C LEU A 40 6.20 6.92 11.37
N GLU A 41 5.71 6.62 12.57
CA GLU A 41 5.34 7.64 13.56
C GLU A 41 6.58 8.44 14.03
N GLU A 42 7.65 7.75 14.42
CA GLU A 42 8.89 8.37 14.87
C GLU A 42 9.60 9.17 13.75
N LYS A 43 9.53 8.69 12.51
CA LYS A 43 10.28 9.30 11.39
C LYS A 43 9.53 10.39 10.66
N TYR A 44 8.22 10.27 10.48
CA TYR A 44 7.46 11.13 9.56
C TYR A 44 6.26 11.82 10.19
N VAL A 45 5.87 11.45 11.41
CA VAL A 45 4.79 12.14 12.15
C VAL A 45 5.38 13.06 13.22
N LYS A 46 6.27 12.54 14.07
CA LYS A 46 6.87 13.32 15.17
C LYS A 46 7.95 14.30 14.69
N ARG A 47 8.58 14.03 13.55
CA ARG A 47 9.58 14.91 12.93
C ARG A 47 8.92 15.73 11.83
N SER A 48 9.09 17.06 11.88
CA SER A 48 8.42 18.00 10.98
C SER A 48 9.32 18.53 9.86
N ASP A 49 10.52 17.97 9.68
CA ASP A 49 11.51 18.41 8.69
C ASP A 49 11.34 17.77 7.30
N VAL A 50 10.45 16.78 7.20
CA VAL A 50 10.17 16.00 6.00
C VAL A 50 8.71 16.18 5.58
N GLU A 51 8.48 16.54 4.32
CA GLU A 51 7.16 16.54 3.68
C GLU A 51 6.99 15.27 2.85
N LEU A 52 5.91 14.50 3.10
CA LEU A 52 5.59 13.31 2.31
C LEU A 52 4.76 13.69 1.09
N GLU A 53 5.35 13.53 -0.09
CA GLU A 53 4.65 13.78 -1.36
C GLU A 53 3.74 12.61 -1.73
N ARG A 54 4.28 11.39 -1.62
CA ARG A 54 3.62 10.15 -2.02
C ARG A 54 3.94 9.02 -1.07
N ILE A 55 2.95 8.17 -0.81
CA ILE A 55 3.15 6.86 -0.19
C ILE A 55 2.62 5.79 -1.14
N SER A 56 3.48 4.85 -1.52
CA SER A 56 3.11 3.66 -2.28
C SER A 56 3.29 2.42 -1.41
N ILE A 57 2.25 1.59 -1.31
CA ILE A 57 2.23 0.40 -0.48
C ILE A 57 1.94 -0.81 -1.35
N LEU A 58 2.82 -1.80 -1.31
CA LEU A 58 2.62 -3.12 -1.89
C LEU A 58 2.37 -4.15 -0.79
N LEU A 59 1.20 -4.78 -0.82
CA LEU A 59 0.78 -5.81 0.12
C LEU A 59 0.89 -7.20 -0.50
N LEU A 60 1.85 -8.01 -0.02
CA LEU A 60 2.18 -9.30 -0.63
C LEU A 60 1.60 -10.52 0.09
N SER A 61 1.48 -10.50 1.42
CA SER A 61 1.02 -11.68 2.17
C SER A 61 0.57 -11.25 3.55
N TYR A 62 -0.70 -11.54 3.88
CA TYR A 62 -1.26 -11.17 5.17
C TYR A 62 -2.20 -12.20 5.75
N THR A 63 -1.86 -12.60 6.97
CA THR A 63 -2.74 -13.16 7.99
C THR A 63 -3.14 -12.11 9.03
N ASN A 64 -2.45 -10.95 9.06
CA ASN A 64 -2.69 -9.84 9.97
C ASN A 64 -2.97 -8.51 9.24
N PRO A 65 -3.79 -7.61 9.80
CA PRO A 65 -3.94 -6.25 9.29
C PRO A 65 -2.64 -5.42 9.30
N PRO A 66 -2.23 -4.79 8.18
CA PRO A 66 -1.18 -3.79 8.22
C PRO A 66 -1.66 -2.56 8.99
N GLN A 67 -0.73 -1.91 9.70
CA GLN A 67 -1.00 -0.72 10.49
C GLN A 67 -0.19 0.49 9.99
N LEU A 68 -0.84 1.64 9.95
CA LEU A 68 -0.22 2.94 9.68
C LEU A 68 -0.59 3.95 10.78
N PRO A 69 0.23 4.99 11.00
CA PRO A 69 -0.17 6.13 11.81
C PRO A 69 -1.37 6.86 11.19
N SER A 70 -2.38 7.20 12.00
CA SER A 70 -3.61 7.88 11.53
C SER A 70 -3.41 9.34 11.10
N SER A 71 -2.28 9.93 11.44
CA SER A 71 -1.93 11.34 11.17
C SER A 71 -0.80 11.50 10.16
N LEU A 72 -0.50 10.45 9.38
CA LEU A 72 0.60 10.49 8.41
C LEU A 72 0.28 11.52 7.30
N PRO A 73 1.00 12.66 7.22
CA PRO A 73 0.59 13.78 6.39
C PRO A 73 1.05 13.58 4.95
N CYS A 74 0.24 12.89 4.15
CA CYS A 74 0.53 12.63 2.73
C CYS A 74 -0.68 12.95 1.85
N LYS A 75 -0.40 13.55 0.68
CA LYS A 75 -1.43 13.98 -0.29
C LYS A 75 -1.71 12.94 -1.36
N SER A 76 -0.77 12.03 -1.63
CA SER A 76 -0.87 11.05 -2.72
C SER A 76 -0.61 9.63 -2.21
N TRP A 77 -1.60 8.75 -2.37
CA TRP A 77 -1.55 7.39 -1.86
C TRP A 77 -1.77 6.39 -3.00
N ASN A 78 -0.90 5.40 -3.10
CA ASN A 78 -1.06 4.26 -3.99
C ASN A 78 -1.00 2.97 -3.18
N ILE A 79 -2.06 2.18 -3.17
CA ILE A 79 -2.11 0.88 -2.50
C ILE A 79 -2.29 -0.19 -3.57
N ARG A 80 -1.36 -1.12 -3.67
CA ARG A 80 -1.49 -2.34 -4.47
C ARG A 80 -1.55 -3.54 -3.53
N CYS A 81 -2.60 -4.34 -3.66
CA CYS A 81 -2.77 -5.56 -2.89
C CYS A 81 -2.80 -6.77 -3.81
N GLU A 82 -1.84 -7.67 -3.61
CA GLU A 82 -1.70 -8.95 -4.33
C GLU A 82 -2.11 -10.14 -3.44
N SER A 83 -2.86 -9.87 -2.37
CA SER A 83 -3.23 -10.89 -1.37
C SER A 83 -4.70 -10.77 -0.93
N HIS A 84 -4.96 -10.18 0.24
CA HIS A 84 -6.28 -10.19 0.89
C HIS A 84 -6.93 -8.80 0.95
N THR A 85 -7.95 -8.59 0.12
CA THR A 85 -8.64 -7.29 -0.05
C THR A 85 -9.22 -6.68 1.23
N PRO A 86 -9.75 -7.44 2.22
CA PRO A 86 -10.20 -6.87 3.49
C PRO A 86 -9.17 -6.04 4.25
N TYR A 87 -7.87 -6.31 4.09
CA TYR A 87 -6.84 -5.52 4.78
C TYR A 87 -6.55 -4.18 4.12
N VAL A 88 -6.97 -3.99 2.86
CA VAL A 88 -6.96 -2.68 2.22
C VAL A 88 -7.92 -1.73 2.95
N ILE A 89 -9.05 -2.23 3.47
CA ILE A 89 -9.99 -1.43 4.26
C ILE A 89 -9.31 -0.86 5.52
N ASN A 90 -8.46 -1.65 6.16
CA ASN A 90 -7.74 -1.22 7.37
C ASN A 90 -6.71 -0.12 7.05
N LEU A 91 -6.04 -0.23 5.91
CA LEU A 91 -5.18 0.85 5.42
C LEU A 91 -5.97 2.11 5.09
N LEU A 92 -7.10 1.98 4.40
CA LEU A 92 -7.94 3.12 4.02
C LEU A 92 -8.40 3.90 5.25
N ASN A 93 -8.76 3.24 6.35
CA ASN A 93 -9.11 3.91 7.60
C ASN A 93 -7.98 4.77 8.18
N SER A 94 -6.72 4.52 7.79
CA SER A 94 -5.56 5.30 8.21
C SER A 94 -5.21 6.44 7.26
N ILE A 95 -5.86 6.52 6.09
CA ILE A 95 -5.64 7.58 5.10
C ILE A 95 -6.48 8.82 5.45
N PRO A 96 -5.89 10.03 5.40
CA PRO A 96 -6.64 11.27 5.57
C PRO A 96 -7.74 11.45 4.52
N LEU A 97 -8.88 12.00 4.94
CA LEU A 97 -9.93 12.43 4.01
C LEU A 97 -9.42 13.54 3.08
N ASN A 98 -10.00 13.63 1.88
CA ASN A 98 -9.69 14.67 0.89
C ASN A 98 -8.24 14.69 0.39
N CYS A 99 -7.55 13.54 0.36
CA CYS A 99 -6.25 13.44 -0.29
C CYS A 99 -6.34 13.83 -1.78
N ASP A 100 -5.24 14.33 -2.34
CA ASP A 100 -5.20 14.77 -3.73
C ASP A 100 -5.32 13.60 -4.70
N LEU A 101 -4.68 12.48 -4.39
CA LEU A 101 -4.74 11.25 -5.17
C LEU A 101 -4.87 10.03 -4.26
N LEU A 102 -5.79 9.13 -4.63
CA LEU A 102 -5.90 7.79 -4.08
C LEU A 102 -5.96 6.77 -5.21
N GLY A 103 -4.89 6.01 -5.36
CA GLY A 103 -4.78 4.85 -6.25
C GLY A 103 -4.93 3.55 -5.45
N ILE A 104 -5.81 2.66 -5.89
CA ILE A 104 -6.02 1.35 -5.27
C ILE A 104 -6.09 0.30 -6.37
N GLU A 105 -5.19 -0.67 -6.31
CA GLU A 105 -5.16 -1.85 -7.19
C GLU A 105 -5.31 -3.10 -6.33
N VAL A 106 -6.38 -3.87 -6.56
CA VAL A 106 -6.69 -5.08 -5.78
C VAL A 106 -7.20 -6.19 -6.67
N GLU A 107 -6.97 -7.44 -6.26
CA GLU A 107 -7.72 -8.57 -6.78
C GLU A 107 -9.20 -8.49 -6.31
N ASP A 108 -10.14 -8.66 -7.26
CA ASP A 108 -11.57 -8.51 -6.98
C ASP A 108 -12.20 -9.83 -6.54
N PHE A 109 -12.17 -10.10 -5.24
CA PHE A 109 -12.91 -11.18 -4.59
C PHE A 109 -14.32 -10.76 -4.13
N GLY A 110 -14.96 -9.80 -4.80
CA GLY A 110 -16.29 -9.28 -4.43
C GLY A 110 -16.26 -8.14 -3.38
N PHE A 111 -15.07 -7.70 -2.97
CA PHE A 111 -14.88 -6.61 -2.00
C PHE A 111 -14.88 -5.21 -2.63
N TYR A 112 -14.85 -5.12 -3.96
CA TYR A 112 -14.75 -3.83 -4.63
C TYR A 112 -15.93 -2.89 -4.36
N GLY A 113 -17.13 -3.43 -4.13
CA GLY A 113 -18.28 -2.64 -3.70
C GLY A 113 -18.04 -1.93 -2.36
N LEU A 114 -17.49 -2.68 -1.39
CA LEU A 114 -17.20 -2.15 -0.05
C LEU A 114 -16.14 -1.04 -0.09
N LEU A 115 -15.12 -1.17 -0.93
CA LEU A 115 -14.08 -0.14 -1.08
C LEU A 115 -14.68 1.19 -1.57
N LYS A 116 -15.62 1.15 -2.52
CA LYS A 116 -16.27 2.36 -3.05
C LYS A 116 -17.08 3.14 -2.02
N ASP A 117 -17.62 2.43 -1.03
CA ASP A 117 -18.47 3.03 -0.01
C ASP A 117 -17.67 3.69 1.12
N MET A 118 -16.34 3.55 1.14
CA MET A 118 -15.47 4.19 2.14
C MET A 118 -15.34 5.70 1.90
N GLU A 119 -15.38 6.48 2.98
CA GLU A 119 -15.33 7.94 2.91
C GLU A 119 -14.00 8.47 2.34
N GLN A 120 -12.88 7.79 2.60
CA GLN A 120 -11.58 8.13 2.01
C GLN A 120 -11.62 8.02 0.47
N VAL A 121 -12.30 6.99 -0.04
CA VAL A 121 -12.47 6.77 -1.48
C VAL A 121 -13.40 7.82 -2.08
N LYS A 122 -14.50 8.17 -1.40
CA LYS A 122 -15.45 9.19 -1.88
C LYS A 122 -14.88 10.59 -1.88
N THR A 123 -14.03 10.92 -0.91
CA THR A 123 -13.52 12.28 -0.70
C THR A 123 -12.21 12.57 -1.44
N ALA A 124 -11.52 11.55 -1.96
CA ALA A 124 -10.30 11.74 -2.75
C ALA A 124 -10.56 12.61 -3.99
N LYS A 125 -9.73 13.63 -4.23
CA LYS A 125 -9.91 14.55 -5.37
C LYS A 125 -9.70 13.85 -6.72
N LYS A 126 -8.73 12.94 -6.76
CA LYS A 126 -8.47 12.06 -7.90
C LYS A 126 -8.43 10.63 -7.41
N LEU A 127 -9.28 9.79 -7.99
CA LEU A 127 -9.41 8.39 -7.65
C LEU A 127 -8.99 7.51 -8.83
N GLN A 128 -8.17 6.51 -8.54
CA GLN A 128 -7.79 5.46 -9.51
C GLN A 128 -8.04 4.10 -8.86
N LEU A 129 -9.21 3.52 -9.14
CA LEU A 129 -9.52 2.15 -8.71
C LEU A 129 -9.27 1.18 -9.87
N LYS A 130 -8.34 0.25 -9.69
CA LYS A 130 -8.03 -0.80 -10.65
C LYS A 130 -8.32 -2.17 -10.04
N ARG A 131 -8.89 -3.05 -10.85
CA ARG A 131 -9.07 -4.47 -10.50
C ARG A 131 -8.04 -5.28 -11.27
N THR A 132 -7.38 -6.19 -10.58
CA THR A 132 -6.55 -7.19 -11.24
C THR A 132 -7.45 -8.41 -11.47
N ASN A 133 -7.87 -8.63 -12.73
CA ASN A 133 -8.53 -9.88 -13.09
C ASN A 133 -7.45 -10.95 -13.26
N LEU A 134 -7.51 -12.01 -12.46
CA LEU A 134 -6.56 -13.14 -12.51
C LEU A 134 -6.46 -13.74 -13.94
N GLU A 135 -7.51 -13.63 -14.74
CA GLU A 135 -7.56 -14.08 -16.14
C GLU A 135 -6.59 -13.31 -17.07
N GLU A 136 -6.33 -12.01 -16.84
CA GLU A 136 -5.34 -11.23 -17.60
C GLU A 136 -3.90 -11.62 -17.23
N TRP A 137 -3.66 -11.98 -15.97
CA TRP A 137 -2.32 -12.36 -15.49
C TRP A 137 -1.90 -13.77 -15.95
N ILE A 138 -2.87 -14.70 -16.03
CA ILE A 138 -2.64 -16.04 -16.60
C ILE A 138 -2.40 -15.95 -18.12
N SER A 139 -3.00 -14.99 -18.83
CA SER A 139 -2.76 -14.82 -20.26
C SER A 139 -1.39 -14.22 -20.58
N GLU A 140 -0.88 -13.29 -19.74
CA GLU A 140 0.48 -12.75 -19.88
C GLU A 140 1.58 -13.78 -19.54
N SER A 141 1.40 -14.57 -18.49
CA SER A 141 2.37 -15.62 -18.09
C SER A 141 2.45 -16.80 -19.07
N ASN A 142 1.37 -17.09 -19.81
CA ASN A 142 1.38 -18.11 -20.87
C ASN A 142 2.01 -17.63 -22.19
N LEU A 143 2.12 -16.32 -22.42
CA LEU A 143 2.78 -15.76 -23.60
C LEU A 143 4.32 -15.81 -23.48
N GLU A 144 4.88 -15.70 -22.27
CA GLU A 144 6.33 -15.83 -22.06
C GLU A 144 6.87 -17.26 -22.20
N ASN A 145 6.03 -18.30 -22.00
CA ASN A 145 6.45 -19.69 -22.15
C ASN A 145 6.33 -20.25 -23.58
N SER A 146 5.72 -19.52 -24.52
CA SER A 146 5.59 -19.95 -25.92
C SER A 146 6.77 -19.50 -26.82
N SER A 147 7.63 -18.59 -26.36
CA SER A 147 8.77 -18.07 -27.14
C SER A 147 10.09 -18.86 -26.97
N ARG A 148 10.06 -20.06 -26.35
CA ARG A 148 11.22 -20.96 -26.25
C ARG A 148 10.89 -22.40 -26.64
N LYS A 149 10.46 -22.61 -27.88
CA LYS A 149 10.72 -23.86 -28.61
C LYS A 149 11.03 -23.54 -30.06
N THR A 150 12.32 -23.45 -30.35
CA THR A 150 12.88 -23.62 -31.70
C THR A 150 13.10 -25.10 -31.94
#